data_AF-A0A1I3SYU4-F1
#
_entry.id   AF-A0A1I3SYU4-F1
#
_cell.length_a   1.000
_cell.length_b   1.000
_cell.length_c   1.000
_cell.angle_alpha   90.00
_cell.angle_beta   90.00
_cell.angle_gamma   90.00
#
_symmetry.space_group_name_H-M   'P 1'
#
loop_
_entity.id
_entity.type
_entity.pdbx_description
1 polymer ?
#
loop_
_entity_poly.entity_id
_entity_poly.type
_entity_poly.pdbx_seq_one_letter_code
_entity_poly.pdbx_strand_id
1 'polypeptide(L)'
;MADETKSSSFNPLSAGRSLFDEFKSFAFKGNVVDLAVGVIIGTAFGGLVTSLVKNIIMPAIALFTWSKTGYEKWEVAYDGKTVPVGLFVGDVLNFLVVALVLFIFIKKFLGWLMKSRKEEVKAPPPLTKDQELLTEIRDLLLSKSQP
;
A
#
# COMPACT_ATOMS: atom_id res chain seq x y z
N MET A 1 53.18 -3.74 -45.03
CA MET A 1 53.68 -4.05 -43.68
C MET A 1 54.08 -2.73 -43.07
N ALA A 2 53.53 -2.18 -41.99
CA ALA A 2 52.49 -2.53 -41.01
C ALA A 2 51.83 -1.18 -40.65
N ASP A 3 50.51 -1.06 -40.50
CA ASP A 3 49.73 -1.24 -39.26
C ASP A 3 50.36 -0.59 -38.00
N GLU A 4 49.49 -0.07 -37.12
CA GLU A 4 49.76 0.56 -35.81
C GLU A 4 49.83 2.10 -35.75
N THR A 5 48.71 2.79 -36.01
CA THR A 5 48.39 4.05 -35.30
C THR A 5 46.87 4.24 -35.16
N LYS A 6 46.18 3.27 -34.54
CA LYS A 6 44.84 3.50 -34.02
C LYS A 6 44.93 3.59 -32.50
N SER A 7 45.23 4.80 -32.02
CA SER A 7 45.01 5.15 -30.61
C SER A 7 43.52 5.02 -30.33
N SER A 8 43.14 3.88 -29.77
CA SER A 8 41.87 3.75 -29.08
C SER A 8 41.89 4.72 -27.91
N SER A 9 41.22 5.85 -28.06
CA SER A 9 40.87 6.74 -26.95
C SER A 9 39.94 5.99 -26.01
N PHE A 10 40.52 5.13 -25.17
CA PHE A 10 39.84 4.59 -24.01
C PHE A 10 39.61 5.78 -23.08
N ASN A 11 38.37 6.25 -23.05
CA ASN A 11 37.93 7.35 -22.20
C ASN A 11 37.19 6.75 -20.99
N PRO A 12 37.87 6.38 -19.90
CA PRO A 12 37.26 5.72 -18.74
C PRO A 12 36.32 6.63 -17.93
N LEU A 13 36.04 7.84 -18.42
CA LEU A 13 35.24 8.87 -17.76
C LEU A 13 33.85 9.06 -18.38
N SER A 14 33.43 8.26 -19.37
CA SER A 14 32.06 8.35 -19.87
C SER A 14 31.07 7.69 -18.91
N ALA A 15 30.59 8.53 -18.00
CA ALA A 15 29.27 8.46 -17.38
C ALA A 15 29.03 7.26 -16.44
N GLY A 16 29.59 7.34 -15.23
CA GLY A 16 28.80 6.90 -14.09
C GLY A 16 27.51 7.73 -14.10
N ARG A 17 26.35 7.10 -14.30
CA ARG A 17 25.07 7.80 -14.10
C ARG A 17 25.14 8.41 -12.71
N SER A 18 24.74 9.67 -12.59
CA SER A 18 24.64 10.29 -11.28
C SER A 18 23.74 9.39 -10.41
N LEU A 19 24.06 9.22 -9.13
CA LEU A 19 23.19 8.50 -8.19
C LEU A 19 21.74 9.01 -8.25
N PHE A 20 21.58 10.27 -8.65
CA PHE A 20 20.28 10.89 -8.94
C PHE A 20 19.55 10.28 -10.15
N ASP A 21 20.26 9.98 -11.24
CA ASP A 21 19.68 9.34 -12.44
C ASP A 21 19.34 7.88 -12.17
N GLU A 22 20.16 7.19 -11.37
CA GLU A 22 19.89 5.82 -10.91
C GLU A 22 18.67 5.79 -9.96
N PHE A 23 18.62 6.70 -8.98
CA PHE A 23 17.47 6.84 -8.09
C PHE A 23 16.20 7.21 -8.86
N LYS A 24 16.28 8.12 -9.82
CA LYS A 24 15.17 8.47 -10.72
C LYS A 24 14.67 7.22 -11.44
N SER A 25 15.56 6.48 -12.11
CA SER A 25 15.17 5.27 -12.85
C SER A 25 14.59 4.17 -11.95
N PHE A 26 15.02 4.09 -10.68
CA PHE A 26 14.46 3.19 -9.68
C PHE A 26 13.08 3.65 -9.19
N ALA A 27 12.94 4.91 -8.80
CA ALA A 27 11.72 5.48 -8.25
C ALA A 27 10.57 5.51 -9.28
N PHE A 28 10.89 5.67 -10.57
CA PHE A 28 9.92 5.64 -11.67
C PHE A 28 9.58 4.22 -12.16
N LYS A 29 10.10 3.15 -11.56
CA LYS A 29 9.52 1.82 -11.76
C LYS A 29 8.10 1.82 -11.19
N GLY A 30 7.09 1.65 -12.04
CA GLY A 30 5.67 1.85 -11.70
C GLY A 30 5.21 1.17 -10.40
N ASN A 31 5.73 -0.03 -10.09
CA ASN A 31 5.38 -0.75 -8.87
C ASN A 31 5.79 -0.02 -7.56
N VAL A 32 6.80 0.85 -7.58
CA VAL A 32 7.25 1.63 -6.41
C VAL A 32 6.39 2.88 -6.20
N VAL A 33 5.99 3.53 -7.29
CA VAL A 33 5.13 4.74 -7.23
C VAL A 33 3.76 4.38 -6.67
N ASP A 34 3.14 3.32 -7.17
CA ASP A 34 1.82 2.88 -6.70
C ASP A 34 1.85 2.46 -5.22
N LEU A 35 2.93 1.79 -4.81
CA LEU A 35 3.16 1.42 -3.42
C LEU A 35 3.33 2.66 -2.53
N ALA A 36 4.12 3.64 -2.96
CA ALA A 36 4.34 4.88 -2.23
C ALA A 36 3.04 5.68 -2.06
N VAL A 37 2.24 5.80 -3.13
CA VAL A 37 0.94 6.48 -3.09
C VAL A 37 -0.02 5.74 -2.14
N GLY A 38 -0.06 4.40 -2.19
CA GLY A 38 -0.87 3.59 -1.29
C GLY A 38 -0.53 3.78 0.19
N VAL A 39 0.77 3.85 0.53
CA VAL A 39 1.23 4.08 1.91
C VAL A 39 0.89 5.50 2.38
N ILE A 40 1.11 6.52 1.56
CA ILE A 40 0.80 7.92 1.91
C ILE A 40 -0.71 8.10 2.14
N ILE A 41 -1.55 7.57 1.24
CA ILE A 41 -3.00 7.65 1.39
C ILE A 41 -3.46 6.84 2.62
N GLY A 42 -2.93 5.64 2.82
CA GLY A 42 -3.27 4.78 3.95
C GLY A 42 -2.95 5.43 5.30
N THR A 43 -1.78 6.04 5.43
CA THR A 43 -1.36 6.76 6.64
C THR A 43 -2.21 8.02 6.89
N ALA A 44 -2.45 8.82 5.85
CA ALA A 44 -3.30 10.02 5.96
C ALA A 44 -4.74 9.66 6.35
N PHE A 45 -5.32 8.63 5.73
CA PHE A 45 -6.67 8.15 6.03
C PHE A 45 -6.76 7.58 7.45
N GLY A 46 -5.78 6.78 7.88
CA GLY A 46 -5.71 6.30 9.26
C GLY A 46 -5.64 7.44 10.28
N GLY A 47 -4.89 8.50 9.97
CA GLY A 47 -4.85 9.73 10.76
C GLY A 47 -6.20 10.44 10.84
N LEU A 48 -6.95 10.51 9.72
CA LEU A 48 -8.29 11.10 9.69
C LEU A 48 -9.28 10.32 10.56
N VAL A 49 -9.28 8.99 10.47
CA VAL A 49 -10.13 8.14 11.33
C VAL A 49 -9.74 8.28 12.80
N THR A 50 -8.44 8.32 13.10
CA THR A 50 -7.96 8.51 14.47
C THR A 50 -8.39 9.86 15.04
N SER A 51 -8.32 10.93 14.24
CA SER A 51 -8.80 12.26 14.63
C SER A 51 -10.30 12.25 14.91
N LEU A 52 -11.11 11.60 14.07
CA LEU A 52 -12.55 11.44 14.28
C LEU A 52 -12.84 10.74 15.62
N VAL A 53 -12.13 9.65 15.92
CA VAL A 53 -12.33 8.95 17.19
C VAL A 53 -11.94 9.82 18.36
N LYS A 54 -10.73 10.38 18.35
CA LYS A 54 -10.18 11.15 19.48
C LYS A 54 -10.91 12.46 19.73
N ASN A 55 -11.32 13.17 18.67
CA ASN A 55 -11.85 14.53 18.78
C ASN A 55 -13.37 14.59 18.74
N ILE A 56 -14.07 13.56 18.28
CA ILE A 56 -15.53 13.56 18.16
C ILE A 56 -16.15 12.42 18.98
N ILE A 57 -15.73 11.17 18.74
CA ILE A 57 -16.35 10.01 19.38
C ILE A 57 -16.03 9.95 20.88
N MET A 58 -14.75 10.07 21.25
CA MET A 58 -14.31 9.99 22.65
C MET A 58 -14.91 11.11 23.53
N PRO A 59 -14.94 12.39 23.10
CA PRO A 59 -15.63 13.44 23.84
C PRO A 59 -17.14 13.19 23.96
N ALA A 60 -17.81 12.68 22.92
CA ALA A 60 -19.22 12.33 22.99
C ALA A 60 -19.51 11.21 24.02
N ILE A 61 -18.64 10.20 24.11
CA ILE A 61 -18.72 9.15 25.13
C ILE A 61 -18.45 9.72 26.53
N ALA A 62 -17.46 10.60 26.66
CA ALA A 62 -17.14 11.26 27.93
C ALA A 62 -18.32 12.10 28.46
N LEU A 63 -19.04 12.78 27.57
CA LEU A 63 -20.28 13.50 27.91
C LEU A 63 -21.39 12.54 28.40
N PHE A 64 -21.54 11.38 27.77
CA PHE A 64 -22.55 10.39 28.16
C PHE A 64 -22.22 9.72 29.51
N THR A 65 -20.95 9.51 29.81
CA THR A 65 -20.48 8.91 31.07
C THR A 65 -20.48 9.87 32.27
N TRP A 66 -21.02 11.09 32.11
CA TRP A 66 -21.07 12.15 33.15
C TRP A 66 -19.69 12.44 33.77
N SER A 67 -18.60 12.18 33.04
CA SER A 67 -17.24 12.43 33.50
C SER A 67 -16.91 13.91 33.27
N LYS A 68 -16.98 14.74 34.32
CA LYS A 68 -16.59 16.16 34.25
C LYS A 68 -15.10 16.37 33.96
N THR A 69 -14.29 15.34 34.12
CA THR A 69 -12.82 15.39 33.97
C THR A 69 -12.32 14.82 32.64
N GLY A 70 -13.22 14.31 31.78
CA GLY A 70 -12.84 13.59 30.57
C GLY A 70 -12.30 12.18 30.86
N TYR A 71 -12.03 11.41 29.79
CA TYR A 71 -11.45 10.07 29.87
C TYR A 71 -9.95 10.11 30.21
N GLU A 72 -9.27 11.19 29.84
CA GLU A 72 -7.81 11.35 30.00
C GLU A 72 -7.34 11.28 31.47
N LYS A 73 -8.22 11.65 32.42
CA LYS A 73 -7.92 11.64 33.86
C LYS A 73 -8.27 10.33 34.56
N TRP A 74 -8.72 9.31 33.84
CA TRP A 74 -8.95 8.00 34.44
C TRP A 74 -7.60 7.32 34.69
N GLU A 75 -7.11 7.48 35.90
CA GLU A 75 -5.85 6.93 36.35
C GLU A 75 -6.08 5.98 37.53
N VAL A 76 -5.35 4.87 37.53
CA VAL A 76 -5.28 3.97 38.68
C VAL A 76 -3.89 4.14 39.30
N ALA A 77 -3.86 4.54 40.57
CA ALA A 77 -2.62 4.62 41.33
C ALA A 77 -2.37 3.28 42.04
N TYR A 78 -1.24 2.65 41.75
CA TYR A 78 -0.77 1.45 42.46
C TYR A 78 0.70 1.64 42.84
N ASP A 79 0.99 1.54 44.14
CA ASP A 79 2.36 1.64 44.67
C ASP A 79 3.13 2.91 44.23
N GLY A 80 2.44 4.06 44.28
CA GLY A 80 3.00 5.35 43.88
C GLY A 80 3.14 5.57 42.36
N LYS A 81 2.73 4.61 41.53
CA LYS A 81 2.73 4.73 40.06
C LYS A 81 1.31 4.95 39.56
N THR A 82 1.12 6.01 38.77
CA THR A 82 -0.14 6.30 38.07
C THR A 82 -0.16 5.63 36.70
N VAL A 83 -1.18 4.82 36.46
CA VAL A 83 -1.44 4.18 35.16
C VAL A 83 -2.64 4.87 34.51
N PRO A 84 -2.47 5.53 33.34
CA PRO A 84 -3.55 6.22 32.65
C PRO A 84 -4.44 5.25 31.88
N VAL A 85 -5.31 4.55 32.62
CA VAL A 85 -6.26 3.57 32.08
C VAL A 85 -7.19 4.19 31.04
N GLY A 86 -7.57 5.45 31.21
CA GLY A 86 -8.46 6.15 30.28
C GLY A 86 -7.87 6.35 28.89
N LEU A 87 -6.58 6.67 28.79
CA LEU A 87 -5.89 6.79 27.51
C LEU A 87 -5.83 5.44 26.80
N PHE A 88 -5.54 4.37 27.56
CA PHE A 88 -5.53 3.01 27.01
C PHE A 88 -6.90 2.60 26.46
N VAL A 89 -7.99 2.87 27.18
CA VAL A 89 -9.36 2.61 26.70
C VAL A 89 -9.66 3.40 25.43
N GLY A 90 -9.20 4.65 25.35
CA GLY A 90 -9.31 5.48 24.14
C GLY A 90 -8.58 4.88 22.95
N ASP A 91 -7.37 4.37 23.14
CA ASP A 91 -6.60 3.71 22.07
C ASP A 91 -7.23 2.38 21.63
N VAL A 92 -7.79 1.60 22.56
CA VAL A 92 -8.54 0.37 22.25
C VAL A 92 -9.79 0.69 21.41
N LEU A 93 -10.54 1.72 21.78
CA LEU A 93 -11.70 2.18 21.00
C LEU A 93 -11.28 2.69 19.61
N ASN A 94 -10.18 3.45 19.52
CA ASN A 94 -9.64 3.88 18.24
C ASN A 94 -9.29 2.70 17.33
N PHE A 95 -8.59 1.69 17.87
CA PHE A 95 -8.27 0.48 17.14
C PHE A 95 -9.52 -0.24 16.64
N LEU A 96 -10.55 -0.40 17.49
CA LEU A 96 -11.81 -1.03 17.12
C LEU A 96 -12.53 -0.28 15.99
N VAL A 97 -12.57 1.06 16.05
CA VAL A 97 -13.21 1.87 15.01
C VAL A 97 -12.43 1.81 13.70
N VAL A 98 -11.10 1.95 13.74
CA VAL A 98 -10.26 1.82 12.54
C VAL A 98 -10.42 0.43 11.92
N ALA A 99 -10.38 -0.63 12.72
CA ALA A 99 -10.59 -2.00 12.27
C ALA A 99 -11.99 -2.21 11.66
N LEU A 100 -13.03 -1.64 12.28
CA LEU A 100 -14.40 -1.71 11.77
C LEU A 100 -14.54 -0.97 10.43
N VAL A 101 -13.98 0.23 10.31
CA VAL A 101 -14.01 1.02 9.07
C VAL A 101 -13.26 0.28 7.96
N LEU A 102 -12.07 -0.25 8.23
CA LEU A 102 -11.32 -1.06 7.27
C LEU A 102 -12.06 -2.34 6.89
N PHE A 103 -12.69 -3.02 7.85
CA PHE A 103 -13.50 -4.21 7.59
C PHE A 103 -14.69 -3.90 6.68
N ILE A 104 -15.45 -2.84 6.97
CA ILE A 104 -16.57 -2.40 6.13
C ILE A 104 -16.06 -2.02 4.75
N PHE A 105 -14.98 -1.23 4.66
CA PHE A 105 -14.37 -0.87 3.39
C PHE A 105 -13.99 -2.12 2.59
N ILE A 106 -13.23 -3.05 3.14
CA ILE A 106 -12.84 -4.26 2.42
C ILE A 106 -14.07 -5.11 2.06
N LYS A 107 -15.00 -5.38 2.98
CA LYS A 107 -16.13 -6.27 2.71
C LYS A 107 -17.16 -5.66 1.76
N LYS A 108 -17.48 -4.36 1.90
CA LYS A 108 -18.46 -3.67 1.07
C LYS A 108 -17.85 -3.19 -0.23
N PHE A 109 -16.72 -2.48 -0.20
CA PHE A 109 -16.08 -1.94 -1.40
C PHE A 109 -15.40 -3.03 -2.22
N LEU A 110 -14.51 -3.84 -1.63
CA LEU A 110 -13.85 -4.92 -2.39
C LEU A 110 -14.81 -6.05 -2.73
N GLY A 111 -15.77 -6.36 -1.84
CA GLY A 111 -16.82 -7.34 -2.14
C GLY A 111 -17.74 -6.91 -3.29
N TRP A 112 -18.11 -5.63 -3.34
CA TRP A 112 -18.84 -5.06 -4.48
C TRP A 112 -17.98 -5.03 -5.75
N LEU A 113 -16.74 -4.54 -5.66
CA LEU A 113 -15.83 -4.45 -6.81
C LEU A 113 -15.51 -5.83 -7.40
N MET A 114 -15.29 -6.86 -6.58
CA MET A 114 -15.11 -8.23 -7.05
C MET A 114 -16.38 -8.79 -7.70
N LYS A 115 -17.56 -8.39 -7.22
CA LYS A 115 -18.84 -8.80 -7.82
C LYS A 115 -19.05 -8.13 -9.18
N SER A 116 -18.75 -6.84 -9.30
CA SER A 116 -18.80 -6.09 -10.58
C SER A 116 -17.73 -6.56 -11.56
N ARG A 117 -16.52 -6.87 -11.09
CA ARG A 117 -15.45 -7.45 -11.93
C ARG A 117 -15.81 -8.86 -12.43
N LYS A 118 -16.64 -9.61 -11.69
CA LYS A 118 -17.18 -10.90 -12.15
C LYS A 118 -18.19 -10.76 -13.30
N GLU A 119 -18.77 -9.57 -13.47
CA GLU A 119 -19.76 -9.26 -14.51
C GLU A 119 -19.10 -8.69 -15.78
N GLU A 120 -17.92 -8.08 -15.68
CA GLU A 120 -17.12 -7.62 -16.83
C GLU A 120 -16.20 -8.70 -17.43
N VAL A 121 -15.99 -9.84 -16.76
CA VAL A 121 -15.16 -10.97 -17.25
C VAL A 121 -15.90 -11.85 -18.28
N LYS A 122 -16.88 -11.30 -19.01
CA LYS A 122 -17.39 -11.93 -20.23
C LYS A 122 -16.57 -11.60 -21.49
N ALA A 123 -15.58 -10.72 -21.38
CA ALA A 123 -14.49 -10.66 -22.35
C ALA A 123 -13.18 -10.91 -21.59
N PRO A 124 -12.43 -11.99 -21.90
CA PRO A 124 -11.06 -12.10 -21.44
C PRO A 124 -10.33 -10.80 -21.79
N PRO A 125 -9.46 -10.28 -20.90
CA PRO A 125 -8.52 -9.23 -21.30
C PRO A 125 -7.87 -9.66 -22.63
N PRO A 126 -7.70 -8.75 -23.62
CA PRO A 126 -6.95 -9.08 -24.82
C PRO A 126 -5.62 -9.68 -24.37
N LEU A 127 -5.30 -10.85 -24.92
CA LEU A 127 -4.09 -11.58 -24.56
C LEU A 127 -2.91 -10.61 -24.69
N THR A 128 -2.07 -10.57 -23.65
CA THR A 128 -0.78 -9.86 -23.79
C THR A 128 0.01 -10.55 -24.90
N LYS A 129 0.88 -9.80 -25.60
CA LYS A 129 1.70 -10.37 -26.71
C LYS A 129 2.41 -11.66 -26.30
N ASP A 130 2.88 -11.73 -25.05
CA ASP A 130 3.51 -12.94 -24.52
C ASP A 130 2.52 -14.10 -24.39
N GLN A 131 1.28 -13.84 -23.99
CA GLN A 131 0.23 -14.87 -23.94
C GLN A 131 -0.24 -15.31 -25.33
N GLU A 132 -0.25 -14.40 -26.32
CA GLU A 132 -0.49 -14.74 -27.73
C GLU A 132 0.62 -15.66 -28.24
N LEU A 133 1.89 -15.26 -28.06
CA LEU A 133 3.05 -16.06 -28.42
C LEU A 133 3.07 -17.42 -27.71
N LEU A 134 2.72 -17.47 -26.43
CA LEU A 134 2.64 -18.75 -25.68
C LEU A 134 1.51 -19.65 -26.20
N THR A 135 0.41 -19.06 -26.68
CA THR A 135 -0.69 -19.82 -27.30
C THR A 135 -0.24 -20.38 -28.65
N GLU A 136 0.42 -19.56 -29.47
CA GLU A 136 1.02 -19.98 -30.74
C GLU A 136 2.08 -21.07 -30.53
N ILE A 137 2.97 -20.93 -29.55
CA ILE A 137 3.98 -21.92 -29.20
C ILE A 137 3.33 -23.23 -28.76
N ARG A 138 2.28 -23.19 -27.92
CA ARG A 138 1.53 -24.39 -27.52
C ARG A 138 0.96 -25.11 -28.75
N ASP A 139 0.37 -24.36 -29.66
CA ASP A 139 -0.28 -24.92 -30.85
C ASP A 139 0.76 -25.48 -31.85
N LEU A 140 1.93 -24.83 -31.98
CA LEU A 140 3.08 -25.34 -32.74
C LEU A 140 3.70 -26.60 -32.11
N LEU A 141 3.71 -26.72 -30.78
CA LEU A 141 4.18 -27.92 -30.08
C LEU A 141 3.18 -29.08 -30.22
N LEU A 142 1.87 -28.79 -30.19
CA LEU A 142 0.82 -29.78 -30.45
C LEU A 142 0.89 -30.30 -31.89
N SER A 143 1.10 -29.42 -32.87
CA SER A 143 1.22 -29.84 -34.27
C SER A 143 2.50 -30.66 -34.53
N LYS A 144 3.61 -30.33 -33.87
CA LYS A 144 4.90 -31.06 -34.01
C LYS A 144 4.95 -32.38 -33.23
N SER A 145 4.06 -32.58 -32.25
CA SER A 145 3.98 -33.82 -31.45
C SER A 145 3.01 -34.86 -32.00
N GLN A 146 2.28 -34.55 -33.08
CA GLN A 146 1.62 -35.55 -33.90
C GLN A 146 2.66 -36.22 -34.82
N PRO A 147 2.73 -37.57 -34.86
CA PRO A 147 3.72 -38.31 -35.65
C PRO A 147 3.54 -38.15 -37.16
#